data_AF-A0A9N8EBF0-F1
#
_entry.id   AF-A0A9N8EBF0-F1
#
_cell.length_a   1.000
_cell.length_b   1.000
_cell.length_c   1.000
_cell.angle_alpha   90.00
_cell.angle_beta   90.00
_cell.angle_gamma   90.00
#
_symmetry.space_group_name_H-M   'P 1'
#
loop_
_entity.id
_entity.type
_entity.pdbx_description
1 polymer ?
#
loop_
_entity_poly.entity_id
_entity_poly.type
_entity_poly.pdbx_seq_one_letter_code
_entity_poly.pdbx_strand_id
1 'polypeptide(L)'
;MRKCLAQRLILSLVLLGAQQSAAFVSQRPIARVPGVPGILEVQRKPIDHGLPKSTSLQRSAQDSSTTTRMQALPASLCALPLSQKIFLSCFLPTCLGFWKSEYGVSYAYGMATALTSFLIYKALMVGQSSSWAIWQAGALMFYGVRLSIFLLYRQLCTQRLKDMVERIEDKAKARGGRLQRAPFVLSCAGLYFGLCAPLLISSRVASSQIPAWTVKVLKGLVASTWGGFIFAALGDFNKSFVKAIKGEDHLVTGGIYSLCRHPNYSGEFVSWTSNGLIAIVAAIASKGAGIPTPQLVGYLAASVVGALGLDFVVLGATKGLEKRQKEVYGESADYQTWIESTWAGFELPTAAEEVVDPHVKPEIKMEQTEEDTGSGI
;
A
#
# COMPACT_ATOMS: atom_id res chain seq x y z
N MET A 1 22.57 21.57 -4.96
CA MET A 1 21.53 21.69 -6.02
C MET A 1 20.70 20.42 -6.24
N ARG A 2 21.27 19.21 -6.41
CA ARG A 2 20.49 17.98 -6.67
C ARG A 2 19.47 17.59 -5.58
N LYS A 3 19.79 17.82 -4.29
CA LYS A 3 18.87 17.57 -3.16
C LYS A 3 17.60 18.45 -3.19
N CYS A 4 17.71 19.69 -3.65
CA CYS A 4 16.61 20.64 -3.68
C CYS A 4 15.62 20.37 -4.84
N LEU A 5 16.12 19.84 -5.97
CA LEU A 5 15.27 19.49 -7.12
C LEU A 5 14.39 18.25 -6.83
N ALA A 6 14.95 17.24 -6.17
CA ALA A 6 14.21 16.04 -5.76
C ALA A 6 13.15 16.36 -4.69
N GLN A 7 13.48 17.26 -3.75
CA GLN A 7 12.55 17.72 -2.72
C GLN A 7 11.36 18.50 -3.32
N ARG A 8 11.61 19.31 -4.36
CA ARG A 8 10.55 19.97 -5.13
C ARG A 8 9.70 18.97 -5.92
N LEU A 9 10.29 17.90 -6.45
CA LEU A 9 9.56 16.85 -7.17
C LEU A 9 8.62 16.07 -6.23
N ILE A 10 9.07 15.71 -5.03
CA ILE A 10 8.27 15.03 -4.01
C ILE A 10 7.16 15.94 -3.50
N LEU A 11 7.47 17.20 -3.21
CA LEU A 11 6.47 18.20 -2.83
C LEU A 11 5.43 18.37 -3.94
N SER A 12 5.86 18.38 -5.21
CA SER A 12 4.95 18.46 -6.36
C SER A 12 4.07 17.22 -6.51
N LEU A 13 4.60 16.02 -6.26
CA LEU A 13 3.84 14.76 -6.35
C LEU A 13 2.84 14.60 -5.19
N VAL A 14 3.24 14.98 -3.96
CA VAL A 14 2.37 14.99 -2.79
C VAL A 14 1.28 16.05 -2.93
N LEU A 15 1.62 17.25 -3.41
CA LEU A 15 0.65 18.31 -3.67
C LEU A 15 -0.24 18.01 -4.88
N LEU A 16 0.24 17.32 -5.93
CA LEU A 16 -0.63 16.87 -7.03
C LEU A 16 -1.65 15.85 -6.55
N GLY A 17 -1.25 14.90 -5.69
CA GLY A 17 -2.19 13.94 -5.09
C GLY A 17 -3.25 14.62 -4.21
N ALA A 18 -2.85 15.66 -3.47
CA ALA A 18 -3.77 16.46 -2.66
C ALA A 18 -4.68 17.37 -3.51
N GLN A 19 -4.16 18.00 -4.57
CA GLN A 19 -4.93 18.87 -5.47
C GLN A 19 -5.90 18.09 -6.36
N GLN A 20 -5.56 16.89 -6.83
CA GLN A 20 -6.53 16.03 -7.53
C GLN A 20 -7.69 15.62 -6.61
N SER A 21 -7.43 15.48 -5.31
CA SER A 21 -8.47 15.22 -4.31
C SER A 21 -9.35 16.46 -4.04
N ALA A 22 -8.79 17.67 -4.05
CA ALA A 22 -9.53 18.91 -3.81
C ALA A 22 -10.31 19.43 -5.05
N ALA A 23 -9.73 19.33 -6.25
CA ALA A 23 -10.36 19.79 -7.49
C ALA A 23 -11.62 18.97 -7.85
N PHE A 24 -11.69 17.71 -7.43
CA PHE A 24 -12.85 16.86 -7.68
C PHE A 24 -14.02 17.13 -6.71
N VAL A 25 -13.76 17.69 -5.52
CA VAL A 25 -14.82 18.10 -4.57
C VAL A 25 -15.56 19.35 -5.05
N SER A 26 -14.92 20.18 -5.89
CA SER A 26 -15.46 21.45 -6.38
C SER A 26 -16.35 21.34 -7.63
N GLN A 27 -16.51 20.15 -8.22
CA GLN A 27 -17.36 19.94 -9.40
C GLN A 27 -18.62 19.16 -9.07
N ARG A 28 -19.55 19.79 -8.34
CA ARG A 28 -20.97 19.41 -8.38
C ARG A 28 -21.76 20.52 -9.07
N PRO A 29 -22.40 20.28 -10.22
CA PRO A 29 -23.36 21.23 -10.73
C PRO A 29 -24.58 21.26 -9.80
N ILE A 30 -24.99 22.45 -9.40
CA ILE A 30 -26.24 22.71 -8.69
C ILE A 30 -27.37 22.32 -9.65
N ALA A 31 -27.98 21.16 -9.42
CA ALA A 31 -29.13 20.69 -10.19
C ALA A 31 -30.35 21.56 -9.86
N ARG A 32 -30.81 22.30 -10.86
CA ARG A 32 -32.06 23.08 -10.83
C ARG A 32 -33.23 22.11 -11.08
N VAL A 33 -34.19 22.11 -10.17
CA VAL A 33 -35.44 21.32 -10.25
C VAL A 33 -36.30 21.82 -11.43
N PRO A 34 -36.89 20.94 -12.28
CA PRO A 34 -37.93 21.37 -13.21
C PRO A 34 -39.31 20.81 -12.81
N GLY A 35 -40.27 21.73 -12.67
CA GLY A 35 -41.70 21.48 -12.76
C GLY A 35 -42.20 21.71 -14.21
N VAL A 36 -43.18 20.91 -14.59
CA VAL A 36 -43.99 20.85 -15.83
C VAL A 36 -45.03 22.03 -15.80
N PRO A 37 -45.68 22.55 -16.89
CA PRO A 37 -46.12 21.90 -18.14
C PRO A 37 -45.95 22.62 -19.50
N GLY A 38 -45.89 21.79 -20.56
CA GLY A 38 -46.70 21.83 -21.79
C GLY A 38 -46.72 23.08 -22.67
N ILE A 39 -46.37 22.90 -23.95
CA ILE A 39 -47.03 23.47 -25.15
C ILE A 39 -46.52 22.71 -26.39
N LEU A 40 -47.42 22.63 -27.37
CA LEU A 40 -47.52 21.78 -28.56
C LEU A 40 -46.47 21.99 -29.68
N GLU A 41 -46.52 21.03 -30.63
CA GLU A 41 -46.29 21.21 -32.08
C GLU A 41 -44.82 21.29 -32.57
N VAL A 42 -44.35 20.69 -33.67
CA VAL A 42 -44.94 20.12 -34.90
C VAL A 42 -44.03 18.99 -35.41
N GLN A 43 -44.62 17.88 -35.88
CA GLN A 43 -43.97 16.89 -36.73
C GLN A 43 -43.72 17.45 -38.15
N ARG A 44 -42.50 17.28 -38.69
CA ARG A 44 -42.31 17.06 -40.14
C ARG A 44 -41.20 16.04 -40.41
N LYS A 45 -41.59 14.96 -41.10
CA LYS A 45 -40.79 14.09 -41.97
C LYS A 45 -41.37 14.27 -43.39
N PRO A 46 -40.84 13.65 -44.46
CA PRO A 46 -39.48 13.18 -44.77
C PRO A 46 -39.03 13.73 -46.14
N ILE A 47 -37.93 13.24 -46.74
CA ILE A 47 -37.89 12.72 -48.13
C ILE A 47 -36.50 12.12 -48.42
N ASP A 48 -36.54 10.91 -48.97
CA ASP A 48 -35.46 10.07 -49.51
C ASP A 48 -34.75 10.68 -50.72
N HIS A 49 -33.50 10.26 -50.97
CA HIS A 49 -33.06 9.85 -52.31
C HIS A 49 -31.79 8.97 -52.26
N GLY A 50 -31.92 7.71 -52.70
CA GLY A 50 -31.15 7.14 -53.81
C GLY A 50 -29.64 6.86 -53.67
N LEU A 51 -29.33 5.58 -53.46
CA LEU A 51 -28.11 4.83 -53.88
C LEU A 51 -27.68 5.14 -55.35
N PRO A 52 -26.43 4.81 -55.83
CA PRO A 52 -25.75 3.52 -55.59
C PRO A 52 -24.20 3.50 -55.55
N LYS A 53 -23.70 2.29 -55.29
CA LYS A 53 -22.30 1.80 -55.24
C LYS A 53 -21.51 2.05 -56.54
N SER A 54 -20.20 2.28 -56.40
CA SER A 54 -19.20 1.90 -57.43
C SER A 54 -17.86 1.50 -56.80
N THR A 55 -17.45 0.28 -57.16
CA THR A 55 -16.15 -0.34 -56.97
C THR A 55 -15.10 0.35 -57.85
N SER A 56 -13.89 0.62 -57.34
CA SER A 56 -12.68 0.62 -58.17
C SER A 56 -11.41 0.42 -57.35
N LEU A 57 -10.56 -0.44 -57.91
CA LEU A 57 -9.19 -0.74 -57.53
C LEU A 57 -8.28 0.48 -57.75
N GLN A 58 -7.26 0.69 -56.91
CA GLN A 58 -5.87 0.84 -57.39
C GLN A 58 -4.83 0.89 -56.27
N ARG A 59 -3.60 0.57 -56.70
CA ARG A 59 -2.38 0.18 -55.99
C ARG A 59 -1.54 1.35 -55.46
N SER A 60 -0.55 0.95 -54.66
CA SER A 60 0.70 1.64 -54.25
C SER A 60 0.54 2.51 -53.00
N ALA A 61 1.52 2.63 -52.11
CA ALA A 61 2.93 2.27 -52.17
C ALA A 61 3.41 1.87 -50.77
N GLN A 62 4.53 1.16 -50.74
CA GLN A 62 5.40 1.10 -49.57
C GLN A 62 5.61 2.50 -49.00
N ASP A 63 5.45 2.64 -47.69
CA ASP A 63 6.38 3.49 -46.97
C ASP A 63 6.80 2.86 -45.64
N SER A 64 8.11 2.81 -45.51
CA SER A 64 8.82 2.17 -44.42
C SER A 64 8.90 3.15 -43.26
N SER A 65 8.05 3.01 -42.26
CA SER A 65 8.25 3.70 -40.97
C SER A 65 8.58 2.69 -39.89
N THR A 66 9.87 2.44 -39.76
CA THR A 66 10.57 1.83 -38.62
C THR A 66 10.27 2.63 -37.36
N THR A 67 9.10 2.43 -36.76
CA THR A 67 8.77 2.97 -35.44
C THR A 67 8.79 1.82 -34.46
N THR A 68 9.93 1.72 -33.79
CA THR A 68 10.18 1.08 -32.49
C THR A 68 8.93 0.45 -31.88
N ARG A 69 8.82 -0.90 -31.98
CA ARG A 69 8.02 -1.70 -31.06
C ARG A 69 8.53 -1.41 -29.65
N MET A 70 7.95 -0.42 -28.97
CA MET A 70 7.68 -0.60 -27.55
C MET A 70 6.84 -1.87 -27.50
N GLN A 71 7.48 -2.97 -27.11
CA GLN A 71 6.83 -4.26 -26.95
C GLN A 71 5.61 -4.03 -26.07
N ALA A 72 4.44 -4.05 -26.69
CA ALA A 72 3.19 -4.24 -25.98
C ALA A 72 3.42 -5.43 -25.06
N LEU A 73 3.09 -5.29 -23.77
CA LEU A 73 2.99 -6.43 -22.87
C LEU A 73 2.33 -7.58 -23.65
N PRO A 74 2.91 -8.79 -23.65
CA PRO A 74 2.43 -9.84 -24.51
C PRO A 74 0.92 -9.99 -24.30
N ALA A 75 0.14 -9.96 -25.40
CA ALA A 75 -1.32 -9.92 -25.37
C ALA A 75 -1.94 -11.03 -24.47
N SER A 76 -1.18 -12.10 -24.24
CA SER A 76 -1.47 -13.17 -23.29
C SER A 76 -1.67 -12.70 -21.84
N LEU A 77 -0.91 -11.72 -21.34
CA LEU A 77 -1.08 -11.18 -19.97
C LEU A 77 -2.35 -10.32 -19.84
N CYS A 78 -2.74 -9.63 -20.92
CA CYS A 78 -4.00 -8.89 -20.95
C CYS A 78 -5.22 -9.82 -20.98
N ALA A 79 -5.09 -11.04 -21.52
CA ALA A 79 -6.17 -12.02 -21.62
C ALA A 79 -6.44 -12.80 -20.32
N LEU A 80 -5.56 -12.73 -19.31
CA LEU A 80 -5.75 -13.50 -18.07
C LEU A 80 -6.99 -13.05 -17.27
N PRO A 81 -7.71 -13.99 -16.61
CA PRO A 81 -8.70 -13.67 -15.60
C PRO A 81 -8.13 -12.75 -14.51
N LEU A 82 -8.98 -11.86 -13.97
CA LEU A 82 -8.56 -10.89 -12.95
C LEU A 82 -7.93 -11.56 -11.72
N SER A 83 -8.41 -12.74 -11.33
CA SER A 83 -7.83 -13.52 -10.21
C SER A 83 -6.37 -13.92 -10.46
N GLN A 84 -6.04 -14.35 -11.68
CA GLN A 84 -4.66 -14.70 -12.05
C GLN A 84 -3.77 -13.46 -12.14
N LYS A 85 -4.30 -12.34 -12.67
CA LYS A 85 -3.59 -11.06 -12.69
C LYS A 85 -3.24 -10.58 -11.28
N ILE A 86 -4.13 -10.81 -10.32
CA ILE A 86 -3.93 -10.42 -8.92
C ILE A 86 -2.90 -11.31 -8.22
N PHE A 87 -2.94 -12.62 -8.47
CA PHE A 87 -1.88 -13.50 -7.98
C PHE A 87 -0.50 -13.07 -8.52
N LEU A 88 -0.41 -12.82 -9.83
CA LEU A 88 0.82 -12.36 -10.47
C LEU A 88 1.26 -10.98 -9.97
N SER A 89 0.32 -10.07 -9.68
CA SER A 89 0.69 -8.75 -9.14
C SER A 89 1.26 -8.80 -7.74
N CYS A 90 0.94 -9.83 -6.94
CA CYS A 90 1.60 -10.06 -5.65
C CYS A 90 2.94 -10.80 -5.81
N PHE A 91 3.01 -11.78 -6.72
CA PHE A 91 4.18 -12.64 -6.86
C PHE A 91 5.35 -12.01 -7.65
N LEU A 92 5.06 -11.29 -8.74
CA LEU A 92 6.14 -10.73 -9.58
C LEU A 92 7.01 -9.73 -8.82
N PRO A 93 6.47 -8.80 -8.00
CA PRO A 93 7.31 -7.92 -7.21
C PRO A 93 8.17 -8.66 -6.18
N THR A 94 7.67 -9.73 -5.57
CA THR A 94 8.42 -10.48 -4.54
C THR A 94 9.61 -11.24 -5.09
N CYS A 95 9.66 -11.48 -6.40
CA CYS A 95 10.84 -12.02 -7.07
C CYS A 95 12.09 -11.14 -6.89
N LEU A 96 11.95 -9.86 -6.55
CA LEU A 96 13.10 -9.04 -6.14
C LEU A 96 13.84 -9.62 -4.91
N GLY A 97 13.15 -10.37 -4.05
CA GLY A 97 13.73 -11.10 -2.91
C GLY A 97 14.77 -12.15 -3.32
N PHE A 98 14.68 -12.68 -4.55
CA PHE A 98 15.72 -13.56 -5.09
C PHE A 98 17.00 -12.81 -5.45
N TRP A 99 16.91 -11.52 -5.79
CA TRP A 99 18.08 -10.69 -6.06
C TRP A 99 18.73 -10.24 -4.75
N LYS A 100 17.98 -9.51 -3.91
CA LYS A 100 18.38 -9.17 -2.55
C LYS A 100 17.22 -9.48 -1.60
N SER A 101 17.50 -10.20 -0.52
CA SER A 101 16.44 -10.64 0.42
C SER A 101 15.61 -9.46 0.94
N GLU A 102 16.27 -8.35 1.27
CA GLU A 102 15.62 -7.12 1.74
C GLU A 102 14.62 -6.54 0.73
N TYR A 103 14.85 -6.70 -0.57
CA TYR A 103 13.92 -6.21 -1.59
C TYR A 103 12.59 -6.95 -1.59
N GLY A 104 12.57 -8.18 -1.05
CA GLY A 104 11.37 -8.97 -0.84
C GLY A 104 10.41 -8.39 0.20
N VAL A 105 10.94 -7.71 1.23
CA VAL A 105 10.15 -7.09 2.33
C VAL A 105 9.96 -5.57 2.19
N SER A 106 10.73 -4.94 1.31
CA SER A 106 10.75 -3.48 1.11
C SER A 106 10.01 -3.07 -0.18
N TYR A 107 10.69 -3.10 -1.32
CA TYR A 107 10.11 -2.66 -2.60
C TYR A 107 8.97 -3.57 -3.08
N ALA A 108 9.15 -4.88 -2.95
CA ALA A 108 8.15 -5.85 -3.37
C ALA A 108 6.81 -5.63 -2.66
N TYR A 109 6.86 -5.31 -1.36
CA TYR A 109 5.68 -5.00 -0.56
C TYR A 109 4.88 -3.81 -1.11
N GLY A 110 5.54 -2.67 -1.31
CA GLY A 110 4.89 -1.48 -1.86
C GLY A 110 4.38 -1.69 -3.29
N MET A 111 5.20 -2.32 -4.14
CA MET A 111 4.84 -2.56 -5.54
C MET A 111 3.72 -3.59 -5.70
N ALA A 112 3.71 -4.67 -4.92
CA ALA A 112 2.63 -5.66 -4.94
C ALA A 112 1.29 -5.02 -4.55
N THR A 113 1.32 -4.19 -3.50
CA THR A 113 0.14 -3.45 -3.03
C THR A 113 -0.35 -2.47 -4.09
N ALA A 114 0.57 -1.67 -4.67
CA ALA A 114 0.23 -0.70 -5.70
C ALA A 114 -0.33 -1.34 -6.98
N LEU A 115 0.33 -2.37 -7.50
CA LEU A 115 -0.05 -3.04 -8.73
C LEU A 115 -1.41 -3.75 -8.59
N THR A 116 -1.60 -4.48 -7.49
CA THR A 116 -2.87 -5.16 -7.21
C THR A 116 -4.02 -4.17 -7.11
N SER A 117 -3.81 -3.08 -6.38
CA SER A 117 -4.81 -2.03 -6.19
C SER A 117 -5.12 -1.29 -7.49
N PHE A 118 -4.11 -1.01 -8.31
CA PHE A 118 -4.28 -0.40 -9.63
C PHE A 118 -5.11 -1.28 -10.57
N LEU A 119 -4.86 -2.59 -10.60
CA LEU A 119 -5.62 -3.53 -11.43
C LEU A 119 -7.10 -3.57 -11.03
N ILE A 120 -7.38 -3.60 -9.72
CA ILE A 120 -8.75 -3.58 -9.20
C ILE A 120 -9.41 -2.22 -9.44
N TYR A 121 -8.70 -1.12 -9.20
CA TYR A 121 -9.17 0.24 -9.49
C TYR A 121 -9.58 0.39 -10.96
N LYS A 122 -8.74 -0.08 -11.89
CA LYS A 122 -9.05 -0.06 -13.33
C LYS A 122 -10.31 -0.88 -13.64
N ALA A 123 -10.45 -2.06 -13.06
CA ALA A 123 -11.64 -2.89 -13.24
C ALA A 123 -12.92 -2.19 -12.73
N LEU A 124 -12.85 -1.53 -11.57
CA LEU A 124 -13.97 -0.76 -11.00
C LEU A 124 -14.35 0.46 -11.85
N MET A 125 -13.37 1.14 -12.43
CA MET A 125 -13.61 2.31 -13.29
C MET A 125 -14.27 1.94 -14.62
N VAL A 126 -13.89 0.81 -15.23
CA VAL A 126 -14.57 0.31 -16.44
C VAL A 126 -16.04 0.00 -16.16
N GLY A 127 -16.36 -0.47 -14.95
CA GLY A 127 -17.73 -0.71 -14.50
C GLY A 127 -18.52 0.56 -14.14
N GLN A 128 -17.92 1.75 -14.17
CA GLN A 128 -18.49 3.03 -13.74
C GLN A 128 -19.03 3.03 -12.29
N SER A 129 -18.46 2.20 -11.41
CA SER A 129 -18.97 2.01 -10.04
C SER A 129 -18.41 3.05 -9.06
N SER A 130 -19.04 4.21 -8.88
CA SER A 130 -18.63 5.18 -7.85
C SER A 130 -18.88 4.65 -6.44
N SER A 131 -17.91 3.93 -5.88
CA SER A 131 -18.05 3.20 -4.61
C SER A 131 -16.89 3.46 -3.65
N TRP A 132 -17.08 3.12 -2.37
CA TRP A 132 -16.05 3.14 -1.34
C TRP A 132 -14.88 2.21 -1.67
N ALA A 133 -15.10 1.17 -2.48
CA ALA A 133 -14.03 0.28 -2.95
C ALA A 133 -13.03 0.99 -3.87
N ILE A 134 -13.46 1.99 -4.64
CA ILE A 134 -12.53 2.84 -5.42
C ILE A 134 -11.61 3.63 -4.48
N TRP A 135 -12.16 4.18 -3.40
CA TRP A 135 -11.38 4.93 -2.41
C TRP A 135 -10.45 4.02 -1.61
N GLN A 136 -10.85 2.79 -1.32
CA GLN A 136 -9.99 1.77 -0.72
C GLN A 136 -8.84 1.41 -1.67
N ALA A 137 -9.13 1.14 -2.95
CA ALA A 137 -8.09 0.89 -3.95
C ALA A 137 -7.13 2.07 -4.07
N GLY A 138 -7.65 3.30 -4.03
CA GLY A 138 -6.87 4.52 -3.98
C GLY A 138 -5.93 4.59 -2.76
N ALA A 139 -6.40 4.21 -1.57
CA ALA A 139 -5.61 4.22 -0.34
C ALA A 139 -4.43 3.24 -0.43
N LEU A 140 -4.68 2.01 -0.86
CA LEU A 140 -3.64 0.98 -0.99
C LEU A 140 -2.67 1.33 -2.13
N MET A 141 -3.17 1.89 -3.24
CA MET A 141 -2.33 2.38 -4.33
C MET A 141 -1.43 3.54 -3.89
N PHE A 142 -1.99 4.52 -3.16
CA PHE A 142 -1.23 5.61 -2.54
C PHE A 142 -0.13 5.05 -1.64
N TYR A 143 -0.48 4.15 -0.72
CA TYR A 143 0.48 3.51 0.19
C TYR A 143 1.60 2.78 -0.55
N GLY A 144 1.25 1.94 -1.52
CA GLY A 144 2.24 1.16 -2.26
C GLY A 144 3.22 2.05 -3.03
N VAL A 145 2.70 3.04 -3.77
CA VAL A 145 3.53 3.97 -4.54
C VAL A 145 4.39 4.84 -3.61
N ARG A 146 3.81 5.43 -2.55
CA ARG A 146 4.54 6.32 -1.65
C ARG A 146 5.63 5.58 -0.88
N LEU A 147 5.38 4.35 -0.42
CA LEU A 147 6.38 3.52 0.23
C LEU A 147 7.54 3.20 -0.72
N SER A 148 7.26 2.71 -1.93
CA SER A 148 8.31 2.34 -2.89
C SER A 148 9.18 3.55 -3.28
N ILE A 149 8.58 4.73 -3.50
CA ILE A 149 9.33 5.95 -3.80
C ILE A 149 10.17 6.39 -2.60
N PHE A 150 9.60 6.36 -1.39
CA PHE A 150 10.29 6.75 -0.16
C PHE A 150 11.53 5.89 0.09
N LEU A 151 11.39 4.57 -0.01
CA LEU A 151 12.49 3.62 0.18
C LEU A 151 13.56 3.79 -0.90
N LEU A 152 13.16 4.02 -2.16
CA LEU A 152 14.08 4.25 -3.26
C LEU A 152 14.90 5.52 -3.02
N TYR A 153 14.23 6.62 -2.66
CA TYR A 153 14.89 7.88 -2.32
C TYR A 153 15.90 7.68 -1.18
N ARG A 154 15.49 7.04 -0.08
CA ARG A 154 16.38 6.80 1.06
C ARG A 154 17.55 5.90 0.69
N GLN A 155 17.33 4.85 -0.10
CA GLN A 155 18.43 3.96 -0.48
C GLN A 155 19.44 4.69 -1.37
N LEU A 156 19.00 5.58 -2.26
CA LEU A 156 19.89 6.35 -3.11
C LEU A 156 20.66 7.43 -2.32
N CYS A 157 20.01 8.04 -1.32
CA CYS A 157 20.52 9.22 -0.62
C CYS A 157 21.24 8.94 0.71
N THR A 158 20.99 7.81 1.37
CA THR A 158 21.52 7.50 2.71
C THR A 158 22.46 6.29 2.67
N GLN A 159 23.75 6.51 2.96
CA GLN A 159 24.77 5.46 2.92
C GLN A 159 24.50 4.34 3.96
N ARG A 160 24.07 4.72 5.17
CA ARG A 160 23.70 3.78 6.25
C ARG A 160 22.67 2.73 5.79
N LEU A 161 21.73 3.13 4.95
CA LEU A 161 20.71 2.21 4.41
C LEU A 161 21.32 1.27 3.37
N LYS A 162 22.21 1.74 2.50
CA LYS A 162 22.94 0.87 1.56
C LYS A 162 23.75 -0.19 2.31
N ASP A 163 24.48 0.22 3.34
CA ASP A 163 25.32 -0.67 4.14
C ASP A 163 24.46 -1.70 4.90
N MET A 164 23.28 -1.30 5.38
CA MET A 164 22.32 -2.22 5.99
C MET A 164 21.83 -3.27 4.99
N VAL A 165 21.45 -2.88 3.77
CA VAL A 165 21.01 -3.81 2.71
C VAL A 165 22.11 -4.81 2.36
N GLU A 166 23.37 -4.36 2.26
CA GLU A 166 24.52 -5.23 2.03
C GLU A 166 24.70 -6.24 3.18
N ARG A 167 24.66 -5.80 4.45
CA ARG A 167 24.76 -6.69 5.61
C ARG A 167 23.67 -7.77 5.64
N ILE A 168 22.43 -7.40 5.32
CA ILE A 168 21.31 -8.36 5.24
C ILE A 168 21.56 -9.38 4.12
N GLU A 169 22.02 -8.91 2.96
CA GLU A 169 22.29 -9.77 1.82
C GLU A 169 23.45 -10.74 2.09
N ASP A 170 24.51 -10.30 2.78
CA ASP A 170 25.64 -11.18 3.12
C ASP A 170 25.23 -12.27 4.11
N LYS A 171 24.40 -11.94 5.12
CA LYS A 171 23.77 -12.94 5.99
C LYS A 171 22.91 -13.92 5.18
N ALA A 172 22.16 -13.43 4.19
CA ALA A 172 21.32 -14.27 3.35
C ALA A 172 22.12 -15.21 2.43
N LYS A 173 23.28 -14.77 1.91
CA LYS A 173 24.21 -15.63 1.16
C LYS A 173 24.83 -16.71 2.04
N ALA A 174 25.17 -16.39 3.29
CA ALA A 174 25.72 -17.36 4.25
C ALA A 174 24.73 -18.49 4.57
N ARG A 175 23.42 -18.21 4.54
CA ARG A 175 22.36 -19.21 4.75
C ARG A 175 22.09 -20.10 3.54
N GLY A 176 22.50 -19.70 2.33
CA GLY A 176 22.20 -20.48 1.14
C GLY A 176 22.17 -19.75 -0.20
N GLY A 177 21.94 -20.54 -1.24
CA GLY A 177 21.77 -20.05 -2.62
C GLY A 177 20.47 -19.27 -2.81
N ARG A 178 20.38 -18.45 -3.87
CA ARG A 178 19.21 -17.61 -4.15
C ARG A 178 17.90 -18.39 -4.25
N LEU A 179 17.91 -19.57 -4.87
CA LEU A 179 16.69 -20.40 -5.01
C LEU A 179 16.20 -20.97 -3.67
N GLN A 180 17.08 -21.14 -2.69
CA GLN A 180 16.68 -21.57 -1.33
C GLN A 180 15.87 -20.51 -0.59
N ARG A 181 15.80 -19.28 -1.14
CA ARG A 181 14.94 -18.20 -0.65
C ARG A 181 13.48 -18.33 -1.12
N ALA A 182 13.15 -19.33 -1.93
CA ALA A 182 11.79 -19.51 -2.46
C ALA A 182 10.71 -19.56 -1.36
N PRO A 183 10.89 -20.27 -0.22
CA PRO A 183 9.90 -20.25 0.87
C PRO A 183 9.65 -18.83 1.42
N PHE A 184 10.71 -18.02 1.58
CA PHE A 184 10.61 -16.64 2.02
C PHE A 184 9.93 -15.74 0.97
N VAL A 185 10.28 -15.89 -0.31
CA VAL A 185 9.65 -15.11 -1.39
C VAL A 185 8.16 -15.45 -1.53
N LEU A 186 7.82 -16.73 -1.38
CA LEU A 186 6.43 -17.21 -1.41
C LEU A 186 5.65 -16.78 -0.18
N SER A 187 6.26 -16.77 1.02
CA SER A 187 5.60 -16.28 2.22
C SER A 187 5.30 -14.78 2.13
N CYS A 188 6.24 -13.97 1.60
CA CYS A 188 6.00 -12.54 1.31
C CYS A 188 4.85 -12.36 0.30
N ALA A 189 4.83 -13.14 -0.78
CA ALA A 189 3.74 -13.09 -1.76
C ALA A 189 2.38 -13.42 -1.14
N GLY A 190 2.33 -14.44 -0.27
CA GLY A 190 1.14 -14.81 0.48
C GLY A 190 0.67 -13.71 1.42
N LEU A 191 1.60 -13.09 2.16
CA LEU A 191 1.30 -11.96 3.05
C LEU A 191 0.71 -10.78 2.26
N TYR A 192 1.33 -10.38 1.14
CA TYR A 192 0.87 -9.24 0.34
C TYR A 192 -0.45 -9.52 -0.36
N PHE A 193 -0.68 -10.77 -0.78
CA PHE A 193 -1.99 -11.21 -1.21
C PHE A 193 -3.02 -11.05 -0.09
N GLY A 194 -2.69 -11.49 1.13
CA GLY A 194 -3.55 -11.31 2.31
C GLY A 194 -3.88 -9.84 2.59
N LEU A 195 -2.90 -8.95 2.49
CA LEU A 195 -3.10 -7.50 2.66
C LEU A 195 -4.00 -6.89 1.57
N CYS A 196 -3.99 -7.43 0.36
CA CYS A 196 -4.84 -6.97 -0.74
C CYS A 196 -6.21 -7.67 -0.81
N ALA A 197 -6.37 -8.82 -0.14
CA ALA A 197 -7.60 -9.61 -0.16
C ALA A 197 -8.86 -8.86 0.35
N PRO A 198 -8.77 -7.92 1.32
CA PRO A 198 -9.93 -7.10 1.69
C PRO A 198 -10.53 -6.33 0.51
N LEU A 199 -9.69 -5.84 -0.41
CA LEU A 199 -10.13 -5.09 -1.58
C LEU A 199 -10.82 -5.99 -2.62
N LEU A 200 -10.42 -7.26 -2.69
CA LEU A 200 -11.11 -8.27 -3.52
C LEU A 200 -12.54 -8.52 -3.06
N ILE A 201 -12.75 -8.62 -1.75
CA ILE A 201 -14.08 -8.84 -1.18
C ILE A 201 -14.92 -7.57 -1.33
N SER A 202 -14.38 -6.42 -0.91
CA SER A 202 -15.12 -5.15 -0.89
C SER A 202 -15.52 -4.67 -2.29
N SER A 203 -14.69 -4.88 -3.31
CA SER A 203 -14.99 -4.51 -4.71
C SER A 203 -16.18 -5.28 -5.29
N ARG A 204 -16.38 -6.53 -4.88
CA ARG A 204 -17.53 -7.35 -5.28
C ARG A 204 -18.80 -6.93 -4.54
N VAL A 205 -18.69 -6.70 -3.24
CA VAL A 205 -19.79 -6.23 -2.39
C VAL A 205 -20.23 -4.81 -2.77
N ALA A 206 -19.33 -3.99 -3.30
CA ALA A 206 -19.63 -2.64 -3.75
C ALA A 206 -20.64 -2.53 -4.88
N SER A 207 -20.87 -3.61 -5.62
CA SER A 207 -21.87 -3.68 -6.69
C SER A 207 -23.19 -4.29 -6.23
N SER A 208 -23.29 -4.68 -4.96
CA SER A 208 -24.46 -5.34 -4.38
C SER A 208 -25.33 -4.38 -3.58
N GLN A 209 -26.62 -4.69 -3.45
CA GLN A 209 -27.50 -4.00 -2.54
C GLN A 209 -27.22 -4.46 -1.11
N ILE A 210 -26.61 -3.58 -0.30
CA ILE A 210 -26.30 -3.82 1.10
C ILE A 210 -26.96 -2.76 2.02
N PRO A 211 -27.18 -3.06 3.31
CA PRO A 211 -27.79 -2.10 4.22
C PRO A 211 -27.01 -0.78 4.31
N ALA A 212 -27.72 0.34 4.41
CA ALA A 212 -27.12 1.68 4.43
C ALA A 212 -26.14 1.88 5.61
N TRP A 213 -26.41 1.27 6.77
CA TRP A 213 -25.51 1.32 7.92
C TRP A 213 -24.17 0.63 7.63
N THR A 214 -24.19 -0.49 6.89
CA THR A 214 -22.98 -1.21 6.49
C THR A 214 -22.12 -0.34 5.57
N VAL A 215 -22.74 0.36 4.61
CA VAL A 215 -22.02 1.32 3.75
C VAL A 215 -21.35 2.42 4.58
N LYS A 216 -22.02 2.94 5.62
CA LYS A 216 -21.43 3.95 6.52
C LYS A 216 -20.21 3.41 7.26
N VAL A 217 -20.30 2.19 7.81
CA VAL A 217 -19.17 1.53 8.49
C VAL A 217 -18.00 1.32 7.53
N LEU A 218 -18.26 0.79 6.33
CA LEU A 218 -17.21 0.59 5.32
C LEU A 218 -16.53 1.90 4.91
N LYS A 219 -17.29 2.99 4.73
CA LYS A 219 -16.73 4.32 4.47
C LYS A 219 -15.86 4.82 5.62
N GLY A 220 -16.30 4.63 6.86
CA GLY A 220 -15.52 4.99 8.06
C GLY A 220 -14.20 4.23 8.14
N LEU A 221 -14.21 2.92 7.87
CA LEU A 221 -12.99 2.11 7.83
C LEU A 221 -12.05 2.52 6.69
N VAL A 222 -12.58 2.81 5.50
CA VAL A 222 -11.77 3.33 4.38
C VAL A 222 -11.15 4.69 4.74
N ALA A 223 -11.88 5.56 5.42
CA ALA A 223 -11.35 6.83 5.91
C ALA A 223 -10.26 6.62 6.96
N SER A 224 -10.43 5.64 7.86
CA SER A 224 -9.40 5.24 8.84
C SER A 224 -8.13 4.70 8.15
N THR A 225 -8.27 3.87 7.11
CA THR A 225 -7.14 3.41 6.28
C THR A 225 -6.40 4.57 5.62
N TRP A 226 -7.11 5.56 5.06
CA TRP A 226 -6.47 6.78 4.55
C TRP A 226 -5.76 7.57 5.66
N GLY A 227 -6.43 7.77 6.79
CA GLY A 227 -5.89 8.51 7.93
C GLY A 227 -4.56 7.91 8.44
N GLY A 228 -4.51 6.59 8.62
CA GLY A 228 -3.30 5.91 9.04
C GLY A 228 -2.17 5.99 7.99
N PHE A 229 -2.46 5.78 6.71
CA PHE A 229 -1.42 5.85 5.67
C PHE A 229 -0.88 7.26 5.47
N ILE A 230 -1.71 8.30 5.61
CA ILE A 230 -1.30 9.70 5.60
C ILE A 230 -0.45 10.00 6.84
N PHE A 231 -0.89 9.56 8.03
CA PHE A 231 -0.13 9.75 9.27
C PHE A 231 1.27 9.12 9.17
N ALA A 232 1.35 7.92 8.60
CA ALA A 232 2.63 7.26 8.36
C ALA A 232 3.52 8.04 7.38
N ALA A 233 2.94 8.52 6.27
CA ALA A 233 3.67 9.33 5.28
C ALA A 233 4.19 10.65 5.88
N LEU A 234 3.41 11.29 6.76
CA LEU A 234 3.82 12.51 7.47
C LEU A 234 4.96 12.22 8.47
N GLY A 235 4.92 11.07 9.14
CA GLY A 235 6.01 10.57 9.97
C GLY A 235 7.31 10.44 9.20
N ASP A 236 7.29 9.69 8.10
CA ASP A 236 8.42 9.48 7.20
C ASP A 236 8.98 10.79 6.64
N PHE A 237 8.10 11.70 6.23
CA PHE A 237 8.47 13.02 5.72
C PHE A 237 9.13 13.88 6.81
N ASN A 238 8.52 13.99 7.99
CA ASN A 238 9.07 14.77 9.09
C ASN A 238 10.46 14.25 9.51
N LYS A 239 10.59 12.93 9.69
CA LYS A 239 11.88 12.27 10.01
C LYS A 239 12.95 12.58 8.98
N SER A 240 12.61 12.44 7.70
CA SER A 240 13.55 12.67 6.59
C SER A 240 13.94 14.14 6.48
N PHE A 241 12.99 15.05 6.66
CA PHE A 241 13.22 16.49 6.61
C PHE A 241 14.17 16.94 7.74
N VAL A 242 13.89 16.53 8.97
CA VAL A 242 14.72 16.88 10.12
C VAL A 242 16.12 16.31 9.98
N LYS A 243 16.26 15.03 9.60
CA LYS A 243 17.58 14.39 9.42
C LYS A 243 18.37 14.98 8.25
N ALA A 244 17.69 15.46 7.21
CA ALA A 244 18.36 16.16 6.11
C ALA A 244 18.99 17.50 6.55
N ILE A 245 18.43 18.16 7.58
CA ILE A 245 18.92 19.44 8.10
C ILE A 245 19.92 19.23 9.24
N LYS A 246 19.59 18.37 10.21
CA LYS A 246 20.32 18.21 11.47
C LYS A 246 21.32 17.04 11.48
N GLY A 247 21.32 16.21 10.44
CA GLY A 247 22.19 15.04 10.32
C GLY A 247 21.47 13.72 10.61
N GLU A 248 22.04 12.64 10.09
CA GLU A 248 21.45 11.29 10.14
C GLU A 248 21.38 10.71 11.56
N ASP A 249 22.27 11.11 12.46
CA ASP A 249 22.33 10.64 13.85
C ASP A 249 21.54 11.53 14.82
N HIS A 250 20.80 12.53 14.33
CA HIS A 250 19.95 13.35 15.18
C HIS A 250 18.67 12.60 15.59
N LEU A 251 18.35 12.63 16.89
CA LEU A 251 17.09 12.15 17.44
C LEU A 251 15.96 13.12 17.08
N VAL A 252 14.91 12.64 16.41
CA VAL A 252 13.78 13.47 16.00
C VAL A 252 12.68 13.40 17.06
N THR A 253 12.53 14.48 17.84
CA THR A 253 11.56 14.56 18.95
C THR A 253 10.42 15.55 18.70
N GLY A 254 10.52 16.41 17.67
CA GLY A 254 9.55 17.47 17.36
C GLY A 254 8.56 17.16 16.24
N GLY A 255 7.57 18.03 16.08
CA GLY A 255 6.51 17.88 15.06
C GLY A 255 5.62 16.68 15.39
N ILE A 256 5.33 15.82 14.40
CA ILE A 256 4.48 14.62 14.64
C ILE A 256 5.11 13.66 15.66
N TYR A 257 6.44 13.68 15.82
CA TYR A 257 7.17 12.85 16.80
C TYR A 257 6.96 13.32 18.25
N SER A 258 6.47 14.54 18.48
CA SER A 258 6.11 14.98 19.84
C SER A 258 4.72 14.49 20.28
N LEU A 259 3.99 13.81 19.39
CA LEU A 259 2.68 13.22 19.69
C LEU A 259 2.77 11.70 19.79
N CYS A 260 3.48 11.07 18.85
CA CYS A 260 3.65 9.62 18.74
C CYS A 260 5.10 9.29 18.42
N ARG A 261 5.70 8.35 19.15
CA ARG A 261 7.11 7.95 18.95
C ARG A 261 7.35 7.28 17.59
N HIS A 262 6.36 6.52 17.11
CA HIS A 262 6.43 5.76 15.85
C HIS A 262 5.25 6.07 14.93
N PRO A 263 5.20 7.28 14.33
CA PRO A 263 4.06 7.69 13.52
C PRO A 263 3.92 6.86 12.24
N ASN A 264 5.04 6.43 11.65
CA ASN A 264 5.07 5.51 10.51
C ASN A 264 4.42 4.15 10.87
N TYR A 265 4.91 3.49 11.93
CA TYR A 265 4.40 2.19 12.35
C TYR A 265 2.97 2.25 12.89
N SER A 266 2.63 3.26 13.68
CA SER A 266 1.26 3.43 14.19
C SER A 266 0.27 3.68 13.06
N GLY A 267 0.66 4.48 12.05
CA GLY A 267 -0.16 4.71 10.88
C GLY A 267 -0.36 3.45 10.04
N GLU A 268 0.68 2.64 9.87
CA GLU A 268 0.57 1.34 9.20
C GLU A 268 -0.36 0.39 9.96
N PHE A 269 -0.15 0.22 11.27
CA PHE A 269 -0.99 -0.63 12.11
C PHE A 269 -2.48 -0.26 11.96
N VAL A 270 -2.84 1.01 12.20
CA VAL A 270 -4.23 1.49 12.05
C VAL A 270 -4.79 1.19 10.66
N SER A 271 -3.98 1.38 9.62
CA SER A 271 -4.43 1.22 8.24
C SER A 271 -4.72 -0.22 7.87
N TRP A 272 -3.82 -1.13 8.27
CA TRP A 272 -3.90 -2.54 7.95
C TRP A 272 -4.91 -3.28 8.81
N THR A 273 -5.02 -2.93 10.10
CA THR A 273 -6.15 -3.35 10.94
C THR A 273 -7.47 -2.88 10.34
N SER A 274 -7.60 -1.60 9.96
CA SER A 274 -8.84 -1.07 9.36
C SER A 274 -9.18 -1.78 8.04
N ASN A 275 -8.16 -2.04 7.20
CA ASN A 275 -8.34 -2.76 5.95
C ASN A 275 -8.76 -4.23 6.19
N GLY A 276 -8.20 -4.90 7.20
CA GLY A 276 -8.66 -6.23 7.64
C GLY A 276 -10.12 -6.21 8.11
N LEU A 277 -10.53 -5.21 8.89
CA LEU A 277 -11.91 -5.04 9.33
C LEU A 277 -12.88 -4.82 8.16
N ILE A 278 -12.45 -4.12 7.09
CA ILE A 278 -13.24 -4.00 5.86
C ILE A 278 -13.59 -5.37 5.30
N ALA A 279 -12.64 -6.32 5.28
CA ALA A 279 -12.89 -7.67 4.79
C ALA A 279 -13.99 -8.37 5.60
N ILE A 280 -13.95 -8.27 6.94
CA ILE A 280 -14.92 -8.89 7.83
C ILE A 280 -16.32 -8.31 7.59
N VAL A 281 -16.44 -6.97 7.62
CA VAL A 281 -17.73 -6.28 7.41
C VAL A 281 -18.28 -6.56 6.01
N ALA A 282 -17.43 -6.52 4.97
CA ALA A 282 -17.85 -6.83 3.61
C ALA A 282 -18.26 -8.29 3.44
N ALA A 283 -17.55 -9.24 4.06
CA ALA A 283 -17.88 -10.66 4.01
C ALA A 283 -19.25 -10.94 4.65
N ILE A 284 -19.57 -10.34 5.80
CA ILE A 284 -20.90 -10.44 6.43
C ILE A 284 -21.99 -9.91 5.49
N ALA A 285 -21.69 -8.83 4.75
CA ALA A 285 -22.60 -8.18 3.82
C ALA A 285 -22.61 -8.78 2.40
N SER A 286 -21.88 -9.88 2.16
CA SER A 286 -21.65 -10.42 0.82
C SER A 286 -22.81 -11.26 0.24
N LYS A 287 -23.93 -11.39 0.96
CA LYS A 287 -25.11 -12.10 0.47
C LYS A 287 -25.53 -11.51 -0.90
N GLY A 288 -25.58 -12.36 -1.92
CA GLY A 288 -25.92 -11.94 -3.29
C GLY A 288 -24.81 -11.25 -4.07
N ALA A 289 -23.58 -11.13 -3.55
CA ALA A 289 -22.43 -10.54 -4.26
C ALA A 289 -21.79 -11.46 -5.31
N GLY A 290 -22.36 -12.63 -5.57
CA GLY A 290 -21.89 -13.56 -6.60
C GLY A 290 -20.49 -14.13 -6.33
N ILE A 291 -20.02 -14.11 -5.08
CA ILE A 291 -18.76 -14.71 -4.68
C ILE A 291 -19.05 -16.15 -4.20
N PRO A 292 -18.51 -17.19 -4.85
CA PRO A 292 -18.59 -18.56 -4.35
C PRO A 292 -18.09 -18.66 -2.90
N THR A 293 -18.85 -19.34 -2.03
CA THR A 293 -18.54 -19.46 -0.59
C THR A 293 -17.10 -19.89 -0.30
N PRO A 294 -16.51 -20.90 -0.97
CA PRO A 294 -15.13 -21.29 -0.72
C PRO A 294 -14.12 -20.17 -1.02
N GLN A 295 -14.39 -19.36 -2.06
CA GLN A 295 -13.53 -18.24 -2.44
C GLN A 295 -13.63 -17.10 -1.43
N LEU A 296 -14.85 -16.80 -0.96
CA LEU A 296 -15.06 -15.80 0.10
C LEU A 296 -14.32 -16.19 1.39
N VAL A 297 -14.45 -17.45 1.82
CA VAL A 297 -13.75 -17.96 3.01
C VAL A 297 -12.24 -17.86 2.83
N GLY A 298 -11.71 -18.25 1.67
CA GLY A 298 -10.29 -18.14 1.37
C GLY A 298 -9.77 -16.70 1.41
N TYR A 299 -10.49 -15.75 0.81
CA TYR A 299 -10.11 -14.33 0.85
C TYR A 299 -10.25 -13.73 2.25
N LEU A 300 -11.26 -14.11 3.02
CA LEU A 300 -11.43 -13.64 4.38
C LEU A 300 -10.30 -14.16 5.29
N ALA A 301 -9.97 -15.45 5.18
CA ALA A 301 -8.85 -16.04 5.91
C ALA A 301 -7.52 -15.36 5.55
N ALA A 302 -7.26 -15.17 4.25
CA ALA A 302 -6.08 -14.45 3.78
C ALA A 302 -6.06 -13.00 4.30
N SER A 303 -7.20 -12.32 4.36
CA SER A 303 -7.33 -10.95 4.88
C SER A 303 -6.96 -10.86 6.37
N VAL A 304 -7.46 -11.80 7.17
CA VAL A 304 -7.18 -11.86 8.61
C VAL A 304 -5.71 -12.20 8.86
N VAL A 305 -5.18 -13.22 8.18
CA VAL A 305 -3.76 -13.59 8.29
C VAL A 305 -2.85 -12.45 7.80
N GLY A 306 -3.24 -11.76 6.72
CA GLY A 306 -2.52 -10.62 6.19
C GLY A 306 -2.42 -9.47 7.19
N ALA A 307 -3.56 -9.03 7.73
CA ALA A 307 -3.61 -7.94 8.70
C ALA A 307 -2.85 -8.29 9.98
N LEU A 308 -3.13 -9.44 10.59
CA LEU A 308 -2.44 -9.86 11.83
C LEU A 308 -0.95 -10.11 11.62
N GLY A 309 -0.58 -10.70 10.48
CA GLY A 309 0.81 -10.96 10.15
C GLY A 309 1.62 -9.67 9.98
N LEU A 310 1.04 -8.65 9.35
CA LEU A 310 1.70 -7.37 9.23
C LEU A 310 1.72 -6.59 10.55
N ASP A 311 0.62 -6.58 11.29
CA ASP A 311 0.56 -5.95 12.61
C ASP A 311 1.63 -6.57 13.55
N PHE A 312 1.81 -7.89 13.52
CA PHE A 312 2.89 -8.57 14.24
C PHE A 312 4.29 -8.09 13.82
N VAL A 313 4.56 -7.98 12.51
CA VAL A 313 5.84 -7.48 11.98
C VAL A 313 6.10 -6.03 12.43
N VAL A 314 5.08 -5.17 12.35
CA VAL A 314 5.19 -3.75 12.73
C VAL A 314 5.45 -3.59 14.24
N LEU A 315 4.76 -4.37 15.07
CA LEU A 315 4.98 -4.36 16.52
C LEU A 315 6.37 -4.87 16.89
N GLY A 316 6.86 -5.93 16.22
CA GLY A 316 8.21 -6.43 16.39
C GLY A 316 9.28 -5.40 15.98
N ALA A 317 9.08 -4.72 14.85
CA ALA A 317 9.97 -3.66 14.38
C ALA A 317 10.00 -2.46 15.34
N THR A 318 8.84 -2.09 15.92
CA THR A 318 8.72 -1.02 16.92
C THR A 318 9.53 -1.33 18.17
N LYS A 319 9.40 -2.55 18.70
CA LYS A 319 10.20 -3.01 19.85
C LYS A 319 11.71 -2.95 19.58
N GLY A 320 12.14 -3.42 18.40
CA GLY A 320 13.54 -3.37 17.99
C GLY A 320 14.06 -1.94 17.82
N LEU A 321 13.20 -1.01 17.38
CA LEU A 321 13.56 0.40 17.22
C LEU A 321 13.72 1.11 18.57
N GLU A 322 12.78 0.90 19.51
CA GLU A 322 12.87 1.42 20.89
C GLU A 322 14.15 0.96 21.59
N LYS A 323 14.50 -0.33 21.48
CA LYS A 323 15.75 -0.89 22.03
C LYS A 323 16.97 -0.11 21.50
N ARG A 324 17.10 0.03 20.17
CA ARG A 324 18.23 0.73 19.54
C ARG A 324 18.24 2.23 19.88
N GLN A 325 17.09 2.87 19.99
CA GLN A 325 17.02 4.29 20.39
C GLN A 325 17.46 4.48 21.83
N LYS A 326 17.06 3.60 22.74
CA LYS A 326 17.50 3.61 24.13
C LYS A 326 19.01 3.38 24.24
N GLU A 327 19.59 2.46 23.46
CA GLU A 327 21.03 2.21 23.43
C GLU A 327 21.84 3.44 22.98
N VAL A 328 21.33 4.20 22.00
CA VAL A 328 22.06 5.34 21.42
C VAL A 328 21.82 6.65 22.17
N TYR A 329 20.59 6.89 22.63
CA TYR A 329 20.17 8.19 23.18
C TYR A 329 19.73 8.13 24.65
N GLY A 330 19.74 6.96 25.28
CA GLY A 330 19.15 6.73 26.60
C GLY A 330 19.70 7.62 27.71
N GLU A 331 20.95 8.06 27.63
CA GLU A 331 21.56 8.95 28.63
C GLU A 331 21.26 10.43 28.39
N SER A 332 20.67 10.79 27.24
CA SER A 332 20.38 12.18 26.90
C SER A 332 19.10 12.69 27.58
N ALA A 333 19.16 13.90 28.14
CA ALA A 333 18.00 14.55 28.74
C ALA A 333 16.85 14.72 27.74
N ASP A 334 17.17 15.08 26.49
CA ASP A 334 16.19 15.23 25.41
C ASP A 334 15.41 13.94 25.14
N TYR A 335 16.08 12.78 25.17
CA TYR A 335 15.42 11.49 25.00
C TYR A 335 14.49 11.18 26.18
N GLN A 336 14.95 11.38 27.41
CA GLN A 336 14.15 11.09 28.61
C GLN A 336 12.88 11.96 28.66
N THR A 337 13.01 13.27 28.40
CA THR A 337 11.83 14.16 28.31
C THR A 337 10.90 13.74 27.18
N TRP A 338 11.44 13.30 26.04
CA TRP A 338 10.64 12.85 24.92
C TRP A 338 9.86 11.57 25.23
N ILE A 339 10.46 10.55 25.84
CA ILE A 339 9.73 9.30 26.13
C ILE A 339 8.60 9.49 27.15
N GLU A 340 8.77 10.41 28.11
CA GLU A 340 7.79 10.71 29.16
C GLU A 340 6.58 11.48 28.64
N SER A 341 6.78 12.32 27.63
CA SER A 341 5.76 13.25 27.11
C SER A 341 5.05 12.77 25.85
N THR A 342 5.43 11.62 25.29
CA THR A 342 4.92 11.14 24.00
C THR A 342 4.23 9.79 24.07
N TRP A 343 3.22 9.60 23.22
CA TRP A 343 2.55 8.31 23.12
C TRP A 343 3.47 7.28 22.46
N ALA A 344 3.65 6.16 23.13
CA ALA A 344 4.43 5.00 22.70
C ALA A 344 4.00 4.43 21.33
N GLY A 345 2.74 4.63 20.94
CA GLY A 345 2.15 3.92 19.81
C GLY A 345 1.61 2.56 20.25
N PHE A 346 1.49 1.65 19.29
CA PHE A 346 1.15 0.25 19.56
C PHE A 346 2.44 -0.53 19.83
N GLU A 347 2.54 -1.15 21.00
CA GLU A 347 3.72 -1.92 21.42
C GLU A 347 3.28 -3.28 21.96
N LEU A 348 4.11 -4.31 21.73
CA LEU A 348 3.94 -5.57 22.44
C LEU A 348 4.38 -5.38 23.90
N PRO A 349 3.66 -5.99 24.87
CA PRO A 349 4.10 -5.97 26.25
C PRO A 349 5.53 -6.50 26.36
N THR A 350 6.41 -5.73 26.99
CA THR A 350 7.72 -6.25 27.38
C THR A 350 7.46 -7.29 28.46
N ALA A 351 7.85 -8.55 28.21
CA ALA A 351 7.90 -9.53 29.29
C ALA A 351 8.71 -8.90 30.43
N ALA A 352 8.13 -8.84 31.62
CA ALA A 352 8.83 -8.32 32.79
C ALA A 352 10.17 -9.06 32.89
N GLU A 353 11.25 -8.33 33.06
CA GLU A 353 12.53 -8.94 33.43
C GLU A 353 12.25 -9.73 34.70
N GLU A 354 12.24 -11.06 34.60
CA GLU A 354 12.26 -11.91 35.79
C GLU A 354 13.49 -11.50 36.59
N VAL A 355 13.27 -11.09 37.83
CA VAL A 355 14.33 -10.90 38.82
C VAL A 355 15.02 -12.25 38.92
N VAL A 356 16.18 -12.38 38.28
CA VAL A 356 16.97 -13.60 38.31
C VAL A 356 17.42 -13.79 39.75
N ASP A 357 16.77 -14.72 40.46
CA ASP A 357 17.23 -15.21 41.74
C ASP A 357 18.64 -15.82 41.53
N PRO A 358 19.68 -15.34 42.22
CA PRO A 358 21.05 -15.82 42.05
C PRO A 358 21.25 -17.30 42.45
N HIS A 359 20.21 -18.02 42.87
CA HIS A 359 20.28 -19.43 43.27
C HIS A 359 19.66 -20.44 42.30
N VAL A 360 19.18 -20.00 41.13
CA VAL A 360 18.68 -20.90 40.09
C VAL A 360 19.71 -21.06 38.97
N LYS A 361 20.19 -22.29 38.74
CA LYS A 361 21.09 -22.60 37.62
C LYS A 361 20.40 -22.19 36.30
N PRO A 362 21.08 -21.45 35.40
CA PRO A 362 20.44 -20.99 34.17
C PRO A 362 20.11 -22.18 33.28
N GLU A 363 18.81 -22.43 33.15
CA GLU A 363 18.21 -23.28 32.13
C GLU A 363 18.51 -22.68 30.75
N ILE A 364 18.61 -23.56 29.76
CA ILE A 364 19.14 -23.35 28.40
C ILE A 364 18.64 -22.02 27.82
N LYS A 365 19.54 -21.05 27.71
CA LYS A 365 19.32 -19.84 26.91
C LYS A 365 19.18 -20.28 25.46
N MET A 366 17.94 -20.35 24.98
CA MET A 366 17.67 -20.27 23.55
C MET A 366 18.26 -18.94 23.09
N GLU A 367 19.38 -19.02 22.38
CA GLU A 367 20.00 -17.90 21.71
C GLU A 367 18.97 -17.33 20.74
N GLN A 368 18.25 -16.29 21.19
CA GLN A 368 17.48 -15.44 20.31
C GLN A 368 18.48 -14.84 19.35
N THR A 369 18.59 -15.47 18.18
CA THR A 369 19.32 -14.94 17.05
C THR A 369 18.73 -13.56 16.82
N GLU A 370 19.52 -12.51 17.08
CA GLU A 370 19.11 -11.13 16.83
C GLU A 370 18.70 -11.03 15.37
N GLU A 371 17.39 -11.12 15.16
CA GLU A 371 16.78 -10.81 13.89
C GLU A 371 16.86 -9.29 13.80
N ASP A 372 17.99 -8.85 13.24
CA ASP A 372 18.23 -7.52 12.70
C ASP A 372 17.23 -7.31 11.56
N THR A 373 15.95 -7.22 11.94
CA THR A 373 14.86 -6.77 11.10
C THR A 373 15.20 -5.31 10.86
N GLY A 374 15.80 -5.11 9.69
CA GLY A 374 16.10 -3.81 9.14
C GLY A 374 14.78 -3.06 9.08
N SER A 375 14.55 -2.19 10.05
CA SER A 375 13.59 -1.11 9.96
C SER A 375 14.16 -0.12 8.94
N GLY A 376 14.18 -0.55 7.67
CA GLY A 376 14.40 0.32 6.50
C GLY A 376 13.29 1.37 6.36
N ILE A 377 12.28 1.32 7.23
CA ILE A 377 11.23 2.30 7.47
C ILE A 377 11.62 3.17 8.67
#